data_AF-A0A3D1H6T6-F1
#
_entry.id   AF-A0A3D1H6T6-F1
#
_cell.length_a   1.000
_cell.length_b   1.000
_cell.length_c   1.000
_cell.angle_alpha   90.00
_cell.angle_beta   90.00
_cell.angle_gamma   90.00
#
_symmetry.space_group_name_H-M   'P 1'
#
loop_
_entity.id
_entity.type
_entity.pdbx_description
1 polymer ?
#
loop_
_entity_poly.entity_id
_entity_poly.type
_entity_poly.pdbx_seq_one_letter_code
_entity_poly.pdbx_strand_id
1 'polypeptide(L)'
;MKYFLSILSFIVLCSSCGKLCHKDLREGEMLMIPIDFSQYDAREVDYIQVLNVNNGDTFSSSLRDNYLFHKTVREENWLTDNPMDGYYSSDLDGSNLYFCFRLSENAFQMLDSITHIVVKKSQEKVKDPCYKDHPNVQIDALSFDHNGKTLYKNDTLFLRR
;
A
#
# COMPACT_ATOMS: atom_id res chain seq x y z
N MET A 1 2.31 -8.70 75.47
CA MET A 1 1.19 -9.29 74.71
C MET A 1 0.98 -8.49 73.45
N LYS A 2 1.25 -9.14 72.31
CA LYS A 2 0.81 -8.91 70.93
C LYS A 2 0.69 -7.47 70.42
N TYR A 3 1.74 -7.05 69.71
CA TYR A 3 1.76 -5.98 68.72
C TYR A 3 0.63 -6.18 67.71
N PHE A 4 -0.29 -5.23 67.64
CA PHE A 4 -1.29 -5.17 66.58
C PHE A 4 -0.59 -4.78 65.28
N LEU A 5 -0.56 -5.73 64.34
CA LEU A 5 -0.23 -5.52 62.94
C LEU A 5 -1.08 -4.37 62.39
N SER A 6 -0.44 -3.28 61.96
CA SER A 6 -0.99 -2.40 60.94
C SER A 6 -0.16 -2.58 59.68
N ILE A 7 -0.44 -3.66 58.96
CA ILE A 7 0.00 -3.84 57.59
C ILE A 7 -1.01 -3.08 56.74
N LEU A 8 -0.74 -1.80 56.49
CA LEU A 8 -1.43 -1.04 55.46
C LEU A 8 -0.81 -1.41 54.11
N SER A 9 -1.05 -2.64 53.65
CA SER A 9 -0.65 -3.06 52.31
C SER A 9 -1.62 -2.48 51.28
N PHE A 10 -1.13 -1.50 50.53
CA PHE A 10 -1.16 -1.52 49.07
C PHE A 10 -2.32 -2.30 48.44
N ILE A 11 -3.45 -1.63 48.22
CA ILE A 11 -4.36 -1.96 47.12
C ILE A 11 -4.71 -0.66 46.39
N VAL A 12 -3.69 -0.01 45.83
CA VAL A 12 -3.88 0.72 44.58
C VAL A 12 -3.60 -0.31 43.48
N LEU A 13 -4.53 -1.25 43.33
CA LEU A 13 -4.55 -2.15 42.18
C LEU A 13 -4.92 -1.29 40.98
N CYS A 14 -3.89 -0.92 40.23
CA CYS A 14 -3.89 -0.74 38.79
C CYS A 14 -5.24 -0.34 38.17
N SER A 15 -5.62 0.94 38.28
CA SER A 15 -6.49 1.59 37.29
C SER A 15 -5.73 1.91 35.99
N SER A 16 -4.73 1.09 35.63
CA SER A 16 -4.45 0.81 34.24
C SER A 16 -5.53 -0.15 33.79
N CYS A 17 -6.74 0.38 33.54
CA CYS A 17 -7.65 -0.25 32.62
C CYS A 17 -6.93 -0.16 31.27
N GLY A 18 -6.04 -1.14 31.02
CA GLY A 18 -5.34 -1.25 29.74
C GLY A 18 -6.43 -1.21 28.70
N LYS A 19 -6.40 -0.20 27.82
CA LYS A 19 -7.40 -0.08 26.77
C LYS A 19 -7.46 -1.44 26.08
N LEU A 20 -8.65 -2.03 26.02
CA LEU A 20 -8.89 -3.26 25.27
C LEU A 20 -8.79 -2.89 23.78
N CYS A 21 -7.55 -2.84 23.29
CA CYS A 21 -7.26 -2.57 21.90
C CYS A 21 -7.51 -3.85 21.09
N HIS A 22 -8.32 -3.76 20.05
CA HIS A 22 -8.47 -4.84 19.09
C HIS A 22 -7.22 -4.93 18.22
N LYS A 23 -6.35 -5.90 18.52
CA LYS A 23 -5.10 -6.14 17.78
C LYS A 23 -5.27 -6.41 16.28
N ASP A 24 -6.48 -6.75 15.86
CA ASP A 24 -6.80 -7.13 14.47
C ASP A 24 -7.27 -5.94 13.62
N LEU A 25 -7.36 -4.73 14.17
CA LEU A 25 -7.81 -3.56 13.41
C LEU A 25 -6.68 -3.08 12.49
N ARG A 26 -6.87 -3.26 11.17
CA ARG A 26 -5.96 -2.71 10.16
C ARG A 26 -6.15 -1.20 10.07
N GLU A 27 -5.06 -0.46 10.10
CA GLU A 27 -5.05 1.01 10.18
C GLU A 27 -5.23 1.67 8.80
N GLY A 28 -6.19 1.17 8.02
CA GLY A 28 -6.50 1.57 6.64
C GLY A 28 -6.36 0.42 5.61
N GLU A 29 -6.60 0.75 4.34
CA GLU A 29 -6.61 -0.18 3.21
C GLU A 29 -5.43 0.09 2.26
N MET A 30 -4.61 -0.93 2.00
CA MET A 30 -3.56 -0.89 0.98
C MET A 30 -4.20 -0.85 -0.41
N LEU A 31 -3.72 0.05 -1.27
CA LEU A 31 -4.03 -0.04 -2.69
C LEU A 31 -3.30 -1.24 -3.28
N MET A 32 -4.06 -2.20 -3.82
CA MET A 32 -3.50 -3.38 -4.49
C MET A 32 -4.11 -3.46 -5.89
N ILE A 33 -3.26 -3.37 -6.91
CA ILE A 33 -3.65 -3.59 -8.31
C ILE A 33 -3.13 -4.97 -8.71
N PRO A 34 -4.00 -5.99 -8.85
CA PRO A 34 -3.58 -7.33 -9.27
C PRO A 34 -2.92 -7.26 -10.65
N ILE A 35 -1.79 -7.95 -10.82
CA ILE A 35 -1.04 -7.98 -12.08
C ILE A 35 -0.75 -9.41 -12.52
N ASP A 36 -0.97 -9.70 -13.79
CA ASP A 36 -0.71 -10.99 -14.42
C ASP A 36 0.56 -10.90 -15.28
N PHE A 37 1.56 -11.71 -14.92
CA PHE A 37 2.84 -11.84 -15.60
C PHE A 37 2.96 -13.13 -16.44
N SER A 38 1.87 -13.83 -16.74
CA SER A 38 1.87 -15.11 -17.47
C SER A 38 2.51 -15.05 -18.86
N GLN A 39 2.65 -13.85 -19.43
CA GLN A 39 3.33 -13.61 -20.72
C GLN A 39 4.86 -13.46 -20.61
N TYR A 40 5.38 -13.41 -19.38
CA TYR A 40 6.80 -13.21 -19.08
C TYR A 40 7.35 -14.43 -18.35
N ASP A 41 8.62 -14.73 -18.58
CA ASP A 41 9.32 -15.69 -17.72
C ASP A 41 9.70 -15.06 -16.37
N ALA A 42 9.95 -15.90 -15.36
CA ALA A 42 10.25 -15.43 -14.02
C ALA A 42 11.48 -14.51 -13.94
N ARG A 43 12.46 -14.68 -14.84
CA ARG A 43 13.63 -13.79 -14.87
C ARG A 43 13.28 -12.45 -15.46
N GLU A 44 12.51 -12.42 -16.55
CA GLU A 44 12.00 -11.20 -17.15
C GLU A 44 11.22 -10.39 -16.10
N VAL A 45 10.33 -11.03 -15.34
CA VAL A 45 9.56 -10.36 -14.26
C VAL A 45 10.46 -9.69 -13.23
N ASP A 46 11.53 -10.36 -12.78
CA ASP A 46 12.47 -9.81 -11.80
C ASP A 46 13.24 -8.57 -12.34
N TYR A 47 13.22 -8.32 -13.66
CA TYR A 47 13.83 -7.14 -14.29
C TYR A 47 12.84 -6.04 -14.71
N ILE A 48 11.53 -6.28 -14.58
CA ILE A 48 10.54 -5.24 -14.86
C ILE A 48 10.65 -4.17 -13.79
N GLN A 49 10.85 -2.93 -14.22
CA GLN A 49 10.75 -1.75 -13.37
C GLN A 49 9.43 -1.05 -13.62
N VAL A 50 8.90 -0.41 -12.58
CA VAL A 50 7.73 0.47 -12.68
C VAL A 50 8.14 1.87 -12.30
N LEU A 51 7.91 2.78 -13.24
CA LEU A 51 8.19 4.19 -13.10
C LEU A 51 6.88 4.93 -12.86
N ASN A 52 6.79 5.68 -11.76
CA ASN A 52 5.68 6.62 -11.57
C ASN A 52 6.05 7.98 -12.13
N VAL A 53 5.17 8.48 -12.98
CA VAL A 53 5.17 9.85 -13.47
C VAL A 53 3.92 10.53 -12.92
N ASN A 54 4.13 11.39 -11.93
CA ASN A 54 3.06 12.25 -11.42
C ASN A 54 2.74 13.35 -12.42
N ASN A 55 1.54 13.93 -12.30
CA ASN A 55 1.05 14.98 -13.19
C ASN A 55 1.94 16.26 -13.08
N GLY A 56 3.00 16.33 -13.87
CA GLY A 56 4.01 17.40 -13.86
C GLY A 56 5.46 16.91 -13.88
N ASP A 57 5.72 15.65 -13.52
CA ASP A 57 7.04 15.06 -13.64
C ASP A 57 7.31 14.67 -15.10
N THR A 58 8.57 14.80 -15.53
CA THR A 58 9.00 14.42 -16.88
C THR A 58 9.91 13.20 -16.77
N PHE A 59 10.05 12.43 -17.84
CA PHE A 59 11.04 11.33 -17.90
C PHE A 59 12.50 11.79 -17.71
N SER A 60 12.75 13.12 -17.66
CA SER A 60 14.07 13.72 -17.36
C SER A 60 14.34 13.99 -15.87
N SER A 61 13.32 14.03 -15.01
CA SER A 61 13.52 14.05 -13.56
C SER A 61 13.81 12.64 -13.05
N SER A 62 14.60 12.51 -11.96
CA SER A 62 14.92 11.22 -11.36
C SER A 62 13.64 10.43 -11.11
N LEU A 63 13.38 9.44 -11.96
CA LEU A 63 12.20 8.60 -11.87
C LEU A 63 12.23 7.89 -10.52
N ARG A 64 11.12 7.94 -9.79
CA ARG A 64 11.00 7.22 -8.51
C ARG A 64 10.77 5.75 -8.84
N ASP A 65 11.71 4.91 -8.39
CA ASP A 65 11.72 3.48 -8.65
C ASP A 65 10.82 2.70 -7.66
N ASN A 66 10.28 1.58 -8.17
CA ASN A 66 9.83 0.36 -7.47
C ASN A 66 8.46 0.38 -6.76
N TYR A 67 7.41 0.18 -7.58
CA TYR A 67 6.03 -0.07 -7.15
C TYR A 67 5.59 -1.53 -7.24
N LEU A 68 6.49 -2.40 -7.72
CA LEU A 68 6.23 -3.84 -7.82
C LEU A 68 6.57 -4.54 -6.52
N PHE A 69 5.56 -5.13 -5.91
CA PHE A 69 5.73 -5.97 -4.73
C PHE A 69 5.52 -7.43 -5.11
N HIS A 70 6.46 -7.93 -5.92
CA HIS A 70 6.57 -9.34 -6.21
C HIS A 70 7.25 -10.06 -5.04
N LYS A 71 6.63 -11.13 -4.52
CA LYS A 71 7.13 -12.04 -3.47
C LYS A 71 7.10 -11.54 -2.01
N THR A 72 6.72 -10.30 -1.69
CA THR A 72 6.83 -9.80 -0.29
C THR A 72 5.66 -10.19 0.63
N VAL A 73 4.48 -10.55 0.09
CA VAL A 73 3.38 -11.11 0.90
C VAL A 73 2.74 -12.24 0.11
N ARG A 74 3.08 -13.49 0.43
CA ARG A 74 2.36 -14.75 0.11
C ARG A 74 1.59 -14.79 -1.23
N GLU A 75 2.18 -15.46 -2.23
CA GLU A 75 1.50 -16.15 -3.33
C GLU A 75 0.77 -15.33 -4.43
N GLU A 76 0.62 -14.01 -4.33
CA GLU A 76 -0.03 -13.23 -5.41
C GLU A 76 0.81 -12.04 -5.90
N ASN A 77 0.57 -11.64 -7.15
CA ASN A 77 1.26 -10.55 -7.84
C ASN A 77 0.39 -9.29 -7.81
N TRP A 78 0.94 -8.20 -7.27
CA TRP A 78 0.26 -6.90 -7.31
C TRP A 78 1.25 -5.74 -7.38
N LEU A 79 0.71 -4.62 -7.82
CA LEU A 79 1.31 -3.30 -7.80
C LEU A 79 0.72 -2.51 -6.62
N THR A 80 1.59 -1.85 -5.84
CA THR A 80 1.21 -0.92 -4.76
C THR A 80 2.27 0.15 -4.64
N ASP A 81 1.87 1.36 -4.23
CA ASP A 81 2.81 2.47 -4.16
C ASP A 81 3.67 2.55 -2.91
N ASN A 82 3.23 1.90 -1.83
CA ASN A 82 3.91 1.95 -0.54
C ASN A 82 3.77 0.62 0.22
N PRO A 83 4.89 -0.01 0.66
CA PRO A 83 4.87 -1.09 1.63
C PRO A 83 4.67 -0.53 3.05
N MET A 84 3.91 -1.26 3.86
CA MET A 84 3.28 -0.82 5.11
C MET A 84 4.26 -0.36 6.21
N ASP A 85 3.87 0.70 6.93
CA ASP A 85 4.09 0.78 8.39
C ASP A 85 2.96 1.61 9.07
N GLY A 86 1.83 0.96 9.34
CA GLY A 86 0.74 1.50 10.18
C GLY A 86 -0.21 2.52 9.53
N TYR A 87 0.12 3.17 8.42
CA TYR A 87 -0.77 4.18 7.82
C TYR A 87 -0.93 3.95 6.33
N TYR A 88 -2.12 3.54 5.90
CA TYR A 88 -2.38 3.31 4.48
C TYR A 88 -2.88 4.58 3.81
N SER A 89 -2.17 5.06 2.80
CA SER A 89 -2.67 6.01 1.82
C SER A 89 -1.91 5.82 0.52
N SER A 90 -2.62 5.75 -0.60
CA SER A 90 -1.99 5.74 -1.91
C SER A 90 -1.81 7.16 -2.45
N ASP A 91 -0.64 7.42 -3.02
CA ASP A 91 -0.25 8.64 -3.72
C ASP A 91 -0.30 8.47 -5.25
N LEU A 92 -0.91 7.38 -5.76
CA LEU A 92 -1.07 7.14 -7.21
C LEU A 92 -2.19 7.95 -7.85
N ASP A 93 -2.97 8.72 -7.10
CA ASP A 93 -4.05 9.52 -7.66
C ASP A 93 -3.50 10.61 -8.59
N GLY A 94 -3.93 10.58 -9.85
CA GLY A 94 -3.42 11.47 -10.91
C GLY A 94 -2.07 11.05 -11.51
N SER A 95 -1.51 9.91 -11.09
CA SER A 95 -0.27 9.37 -11.63
C SER A 95 -0.47 8.57 -12.91
N ASN A 96 0.63 8.38 -13.64
CA ASN A 96 0.76 7.37 -14.69
C ASN A 96 1.90 6.43 -14.32
N LEU A 97 1.75 5.13 -14.57
CA LEU A 97 2.81 4.16 -14.35
C LEU A 97 3.27 3.55 -15.67
N TYR A 98 4.58 3.43 -15.83
CA TYR A 98 5.22 2.84 -17.00
C TYR A 98 6.02 1.62 -16.58
N PHE A 99 5.74 0.50 -17.23
CA PHE A 99 6.48 -0.75 -17.05
C PHE A 99 7.61 -0.76 -18.08
N CYS A 100 8.84 -1.01 -17.64
CA CYS A 100 9.99 -0.94 -18.52
C CYS A 100 11.11 -1.92 -18.14
N PHE A 101 11.92 -2.29 -19.12
CA PHE A 101 13.25 -2.83 -18.86
C PHE A 101 14.28 -1.70 -18.83
N ARG A 102 15.14 -1.72 -17.82
CA ARG A 102 16.29 -0.81 -17.76
C ARG A 102 17.40 -1.33 -18.65
N LEU A 103 17.79 -0.54 -19.66
CA LEU A 103 18.89 -0.84 -20.57
C LEU A 103 20.21 -0.23 -20.07
N SER A 104 20.14 0.97 -19.48
CA SER A 104 21.28 1.66 -18.86
C SER A 104 20.79 2.65 -17.79
N GLU A 105 21.67 3.47 -17.24
CA GLU A 105 21.27 4.48 -16.24
C GLU A 105 20.14 5.39 -16.71
N ASN A 106 20.17 5.79 -17.98
CA ASN A 106 19.26 6.77 -18.59
C ASN A 106 18.50 6.22 -19.80
N ALA A 107 18.54 4.91 -20.03
CA ALA A 107 17.86 4.28 -21.15
C ALA A 107 16.91 3.18 -20.65
N PHE A 108 15.65 3.31 -21.04
CA PHE A 108 14.58 2.40 -20.69
C PHE A 108 13.87 1.94 -21.95
N GLN A 109 13.55 0.65 -22.01
CA GLN A 109 12.65 0.08 -23.00
C GLN A 109 11.26 -0.02 -22.35
N MET A 110 10.31 0.78 -22.82
CA MET A 110 8.92 0.69 -22.37
C MET A 110 8.30 -0.62 -22.85
N LEU A 111 7.58 -1.28 -21.94
CA LEU A 111 6.83 -2.51 -22.18
C LEU A 111 5.33 -2.20 -22.27
N ASP A 112 4.82 -1.50 -21.26
CA ASP A 112 3.41 -1.19 -21.14
C ASP A 112 3.21 0.04 -20.24
N SER A 113 1.97 0.50 -20.12
CA SER A 113 1.61 1.56 -19.20
C SER A 113 0.19 1.40 -18.64
N ILE A 114 -0.01 2.02 -17.49
CA ILE A 114 -1.34 2.41 -17.02
C ILE A 114 -1.37 3.92 -16.82
N THR A 115 -2.45 4.56 -17.24
CA THR A 115 -2.57 6.01 -17.23
C THR A 115 -3.87 6.47 -16.58
N HIS A 116 -3.98 7.76 -16.28
CA HIS A 116 -5.19 8.35 -15.69
C HIS A 116 -5.65 7.62 -14.43
N ILE A 117 -4.70 7.27 -13.56
CA ILE A 117 -5.04 6.59 -12.32
C ILE A 117 -5.88 7.54 -11.45
N VAL A 118 -7.03 7.05 -11.00
CA VAL A 118 -7.91 7.73 -10.06
C VAL A 118 -8.06 6.86 -8.83
N VAL A 119 -7.69 7.40 -7.66
CA VAL A 119 -7.85 6.73 -6.37
C VAL A 119 -8.74 7.59 -5.48
N LYS A 120 -9.95 7.10 -5.19
CA LYS A 120 -10.85 7.75 -4.22
C LYS A 120 -10.67 7.12 -2.86
N LYS A 121 -10.52 7.97 -1.86
CA LYS A 121 -10.25 7.59 -0.48
C LYS A 121 -11.28 8.21 0.46
N SER A 122 -11.69 7.46 1.48
CA SER A 122 -12.45 7.98 2.62
C SER A 122 -11.73 7.69 3.91
N GLN A 123 -12.07 8.41 4.97
CA GLN A 123 -11.59 8.15 6.32
C GLN A 123 -12.76 7.66 7.17
N GLU A 124 -12.68 6.42 7.66
CA GLU A 124 -13.71 5.87 8.54
C GLU A 124 -13.43 6.27 10.00
N LYS A 125 -14.51 6.56 10.74
CA LYS A 125 -14.41 6.87 12.18
C LYS A 125 -14.20 5.61 13.00
N VAL A 126 -13.01 5.45 13.56
CA VAL A 126 -12.70 4.33 14.46
C VAL A 126 -13.31 4.56 15.84
N LYS A 127 -14.06 3.57 16.34
CA LYS A 127 -14.65 3.60 17.69
C LYS A 127 -13.70 3.12 18.78
N ASP A 128 -12.68 2.32 18.41
CA ASP A 128 -11.69 1.81 19.36
C ASP A 128 -10.82 2.98 19.88
N PRO A 129 -10.81 3.24 21.20
CA PRO A 129 -10.03 4.32 21.81
C PRO A 129 -8.51 4.20 21.62
N CYS A 130 -8.00 3.04 21.21
CA CYS A 130 -6.59 2.84 20.87
C CYS A 130 -6.25 3.41 19.50
N TYR A 131 -7.21 3.43 18.58
CA TYR A 131 -7.00 3.76 17.17
C TYR A 131 -7.74 5.04 16.74
N LYS A 132 -8.29 5.79 17.70
CA LYS A 132 -9.07 7.02 17.46
C LYS A 132 -8.30 8.11 16.70
N ASP A 133 -6.98 8.13 16.83
CA ASP A 133 -6.10 9.14 16.23
C ASP A 133 -5.48 8.63 14.91
N HIS A 134 -5.86 7.43 14.46
CA HIS A 134 -5.30 6.82 13.27
C HIS A 134 -6.03 7.34 12.01
N PRO A 135 -5.32 7.49 10.87
CA PRO A 135 -5.87 7.90 9.59
C PRO A 135 -7.04 7.02 9.11
N ASN A 136 -7.02 5.71 9.36
CA ASN A 136 -8.07 4.75 8.98
C ASN A 136 -8.67 5.01 7.59
N VAL A 137 -7.80 5.12 6.60
CA VAL A 137 -8.16 5.47 5.23
C VAL A 137 -8.61 4.22 4.49
N GLN A 138 -9.72 4.29 3.78
CA GLN A 138 -10.22 3.25 2.88
C GLN A 138 -10.02 3.65 1.43
N ILE A 139 -9.86 2.66 0.53
CA ILE A 139 -9.85 2.87 -0.91
C ILE A 139 -11.26 2.64 -1.44
N ASP A 140 -12.05 3.70 -1.55
CA ASP A 140 -13.45 3.59 -2.00
C ASP A 140 -13.54 3.20 -3.48
N ALA A 141 -12.62 3.69 -4.29
CA ALA A 141 -12.57 3.39 -5.72
C ALA A 141 -11.16 3.47 -6.28
N LEU A 142 -10.91 2.64 -7.29
CA LEU A 142 -9.76 2.68 -8.18
C LEU A 142 -10.28 2.60 -9.61
N SER A 143 -9.74 3.43 -10.49
CA SER A 143 -9.83 3.25 -11.94
C SER A 143 -8.55 3.71 -12.63
N PHE A 144 -8.22 3.09 -13.75
CA PHE A 144 -7.07 3.47 -14.58
C PHE A 144 -7.27 2.98 -16.01
N ASP A 145 -6.67 3.66 -16.96
CA ASP A 145 -6.69 3.26 -18.36
C ASP A 145 -5.51 2.36 -18.68
N HIS A 146 -5.80 1.27 -19.39
CA HIS A 146 -4.83 0.32 -19.86
C HIS A 146 -5.27 -0.23 -21.20
N ASN A 147 -4.40 -0.14 -22.21
CA ASN A 147 -4.66 -0.71 -23.53
C ASN A 147 -5.99 -0.27 -24.17
N GLY A 148 -6.36 1.01 -23.99
CA GLY A 148 -7.58 1.61 -24.53
C GLY A 148 -8.87 1.22 -23.81
N LYS A 149 -8.76 0.57 -22.64
CA LYS A 149 -9.88 0.23 -21.76
C LYS A 149 -9.65 0.79 -20.37
N THR A 150 -10.71 1.19 -19.70
CA THR A 150 -10.66 1.51 -18.27
C THR A 150 -10.84 0.23 -17.45
N LEU A 151 -9.92 0.01 -16.52
CA LEU A 151 -9.96 -1.04 -15.51
C LEU A 151 -10.28 -0.43 -14.15
N TYR A 152 -10.81 -1.24 -13.24
CA TYR A 152 -11.30 -0.85 -11.93
C TYR A 152 -10.66 -1.65 -10.79
N LYS A 153 -11.04 -1.32 -9.57
CA LYS A 153 -10.69 -2.08 -8.37
C LYS A 153 -10.99 -3.58 -8.57
N ASN A 154 -9.99 -4.43 -8.30
CA ASN A 154 -10.00 -5.89 -8.48
C ASN A 154 -9.87 -6.43 -9.91
N ASP A 155 -9.89 -5.57 -10.94
CA ASP A 155 -9.54 -6.04 -12.28
C ASP A 155 -8.06 -6.42 -12.31
N THR A 156 -7.74 -7.48 -13.06
CA THR A 156 -6.34 -7.91 -13.24
C THR A 156 -5.72 -7.15 -14.41
N LEU A 157 -4.59 -6.50 -14.14
CA LEU A 157 -3.75 -5.88 -15.15
C LEU A 157 -2.95 -6.96 -15.87
N PHE A 158 -3.22 -7.18 -17.16
CA PHE A 158 -2.46 -8.11 -17.99
C PHE A 158 -1.36 -7.38 -18.75
N LEU A 159 -0.12 -7.52 -18.29
CA LEU A 159 1.01 -6.84 -18.91
C LEU A 159 1.31 -7.45 -20.30
N ARG A 160 1.37 -6.63 -21.35
CA ARG A 160 1.67 -7.09 -22.71
C ARG A 160 3.17 -7.15 -22.97
N ARG A 161 3.60 -8.23 -23.62
CA ARG A 161 4.94 -8.37 -24.16
C ARG A 161 5.16 -7.50 -25.41
#